data_AF-A0A0F8CSN3-F1
#
_entry.id   AF-A0A0F8CSN3-F1
#
_cell.length_a   1.000
_cell.length_b   1.000
_cell.length_c   1.000
_cell.angle_alpha   90.00
_cell.angle_beta   90.00
_cell.angle_gamma   90.00
#
_symmetry.space_group_name_H-M   'P 1'
#
loop_
_entity.id
_entity.type
_entity.pdbx_description
1 polymer ?
#
loop_
_entity_poly.entity_id
_entity_poly.type
_entity_poly.pdbx_seq_one_letter_code
_entity_poly.pdbx_strand_id
1 'polypeptide(L)'
;MHSFSHTVAQPLVDLVPFYPAWLWATPDAPLSFLNAIRQFYITTYNDPYFTQPHPSWFDLFTYIEVVYQFPAAAYLLFKFMTERQTSGVTELHALIFSLGFALTTLTCVWDVPYWDSTVYTTAQKVEFMTVIYGPFFLIPGIMAVDMFARLHKRLSPDVSDSKKRL
;
A
#
# COMPACT_ATOMS: atom_id res chain seq x y z
N MET A 1 -3.91 7.67 -18.11
CA MET A 1 -4.91 6.80 -17.46
C MET A 1 -4.28 5.46 -17.05
N HIS A 2 -3.19 5.48 -16.25
CA HIS A 2 -2.46 4.26 -15.83
C HIS A 2 -2.33 4.10 -14.31
N SER A 3 -3.00 4.93 -13.50
CA SER A 3 -2.92 4.83 -12.03
C SER A 3 -4.00 3.96 -11.38
N PHE A 4 -4.90 3.35 -12.15
CA PHE A 4 -6.03 2.58 -11.60
C PHE A 4 -5.77 1.06 -11.49
N SER A 5 -4.64 0.57 -12.02
CA SER A 5 -4.38 -0.89 -12.08
C SER A 5 -3.79 -1.50 -10.80
N HIS A 6 -3.20 -0.70 -9.91
CA HIS A 6 -2.39 -1.25 -8.81
C HIS A 6 -3.12 -1.37 -7.46
N THR A 7 -4.11 -0.50 -7.16
CA THR A 7 -4.97 -0.67 -5.97
C THR A 7 -5.82 -1.94 -6.06
N VAL A 8 -6.04 -2.44 -7.28
CA VAL A 8 -6.75 -3.69 -7.55
C VAL A 8 -5.85 -4.92 -7.37
N ALA A 9 -4.52 -4.79 -7.46
CA ALA A 9 -3.60 -5.93 -7.33
C ALA A 9 -3.54 -6.48 -5.89
N GLN A 10 -3.53 -5.63 -4.87
CA GLN A 10 -3.49 -6.04 -3.45
C GLN A 10 -4.59 -7.05 -3.04
N PRO A 11 -5.90 -6.76 -3.24
CA PRO A 11 -6.93 -7.73 -2.89
C PRO A 11 -6.97 -8.96 -3.82
N LEU A 12 -6.36 -8.89 -5.01
CA LEU A 12 -6.40 -9.95 -6.02
C LEU A 12 -5.16 -10.87 -6.00
N VAL A 13 -4.06 -10.46 -5.37
CA VAL A 13 -2.81 -11.23 -5.28
C VAL A 13 -2.44 -11.47 -3.82
N ASP A 14 -2.37 -10.42 -3.01
CA ASP A 14 -1.80 -10.46 -1.65
C ASP A 14 -2.80 -11.04 -0.64
N LEU A 15 -4.08 -10.68 -0.75
CA LEU A 15 -5.13 -11.13 0.16
C LEU A 15 -5.74 -12.50 -0.18
N VAL A 16 -5.36 -13.11 -1.30
CA VAL A 16 -5.92 -14.40 -1.75
C VAL A 16 -5.84 -15.49 -0.68
N PRO A 17 -4.72 -15.68 0.05
CA PRO A 17 -4.61 -16.69 1.10
C PRO A 17 -5.56 -16.47 2.29
N PHE A 18 -6.06 -15.25 2.47
CA PHE A 18 -6.98 -14.89 3.56
C PHE A 18 -8.46 -15.08 3.17
N TYR A 19 -8.78 -15.28 1.90
CA TYR A 19 -10.12 -15.70 1.51
C TYR A 19 -10.35 -17.17 1.89
N PRO A 20 -11.55 -17.52 2.38
CA PRO A 20 -11.93 -18.92 2.54
C PRO A 20 -11.65 -19.75 1.28
N ALA A 21 -10.97 -20.89 1.43
CA ALA A 21 -10.49 -21.70 0.31
C ALA A 21 -11.60 -22.10 -0.68
N TRP A 22 -12.83 -22.28 -0.21
CA TRP A 22 -13.98 -22.59 -1.06
C TRP A 22 -14.36 -21.48 -2.06
N LEU A 23 -13.87 -20.25 -1.87
CA LEU A 23 -14.10 -19.13 -2.78
C LEU A 23 -13.14 -19.12 -3.97
N TRP A 24 -11.93 -19.68 -3.86
CA TRP A 24 -10.89 -19.48 -4.88
C TRP A 24 -10.02 -20.71 -5.20
N ALA A 25 -9.95 -21.72 -4.32
CA ALA A 25 -8.96 -22.79 -4.43
C ALA A 25 -9.28 -23.86 -5.47
N THR A 26 -10.57 -24.04 -5.82
CA THR A 26 -10.99 -25.00 -6.85
C THR A 26 -11.37 -24.30 -8.15
N PRO A 27 -11.23 -24.97 -9.32
CA PRO A 27 -11.63 -24.41 -10.61
C PRO A 27 -13.10 -23.99 -10.67
N ASP A 28 -13.96 -24.72 -9.94
CA ASP A 28 -15.42 -24.48 -9.86
C ASP A 28 -15.80 -23.39 -8.84
N ALA A 29 -14.83 -22.83 -8.11
CA ALA A 29 -15.08 -21.80 -7.11
C ALA A 29 -15.51 -20.48 -7.78
N PRO A 30 -16.40 -19.69 -7.14
CA PRO A 30 -16.93 -18.47 -7.74
C PRO A 30 -15.86 -17.41 -8.04
N LEU A 31 -14.73 -17.45 -7.33
CA LEU A 31 -13.58 -16.55 -7.52
C LEU A 31 -12.33 -17.32 -7.96
N SER A 32 -12.47 -18.40 -8.72
CA SER A 32 -11.33 -19.20 -9.22
C SER A 32 -10.34 -18.41 -10.08
N PHE A 33 -10.79 -17.30 -10.69
CA PHE A 33 -9.93 -16.36 -11.41
C PHE A 33 -8.85 -15.71 -10.51
N LEU A 34 -9.07 -15.61 -9.19
CA LEU A 34 -8.07 -15.11 -8.24
C LEU A 34 -6.84 -16.00 -8.22
N ASN A 35 -7.04 -17.32 -8.29
CA ASN A 35 -5.93 -18.26 -8.38
C ASN A 35 -5.17 -18.06 -9.69
N ALA A 36 -5.87 -17.85 -10.81
CA ALA A 36 -5.23 -17.59 -12.11
C ALA A 36 -4.37 -16.32 -12.10
N ILE A 37 -4.87 -15.22 -11.52
CA ILE A 37 -4.11 -13.96 -11.37
C ILE A 37 -2.90 -14.15 -10.47
N ARG A 38 -3.06 -14.85 -9.34
CA ARG A 38 -1.96 -15.15 -8.42
C ARG A 38 -0.89 -16.02 -9.08
N GLN A 39 -1.27 -17.06 -9.82
CA GLN A 39 -0.32 -17.89 -10.56
C GLN A 39 0.39 -17.10 -11.67
N PHE A 40 -0.34 -16.24 -12.40
CA PHE A 40 0.28 -15.32 -13.37
C PHE A 40 1.32 -14.43 -12.71
N TYR A 41 1.02 -13.84 -11.54
CA TYR A 41 1.96 -13.01 -10.80
C TYR A 41 3.21 -13.80 -10.36
N ILE A 42 3.02 -14.96 -9.72
CA ILE A 42 4.13 -15.81 -9.23
C ILE A 42 5.03 -16.24 -10.39
N THR A 43 4.44 -16.69 -11.50
CA THR A 43 5.19 -17.13 -12.69
C THR A 43 5.90 -15.99 -13.40
N THR A 44 5.34 -14.78 -13.40
CA THR A 44 5.92 -13.62 -14.07
C THR A 44 7.05 -12.98 -13.26
N TYR A 45 6.86 -12.83 -11.96
CA TYR A 45 7.76 -12.03 -11.11
C TYR A 45 8.65 -12.88 -10.18
N ASN A 46 8.27 -14.14 -9.89
CA ASN A 46 8.98 -15.02 -8.96
C ASN A 46 9.30 -14.36 -7.60
N ASP A 47 8.34 -13.58 -7.10
CA ASP A 47 8.52 -12.81 -5.87
C ASP A 47 8.78 -13.76 -4.67
N PRO A 48 9.88 -13.55 -3.92
CA PRO A 48 10.25 -14.41 -2.80
C PRO A 48 9.20 -14.44 -1.70
N TYR A 49 8.44 -13.35 -1.51
CA TYR A 49 7.38 -13.31 -0.51
C TYR A 49 6.23 -14.27 -0.81
N PHE A 50 6.11 -14.77 -2.04
CA PHE A 50 5.06 -15.72 -2.43
C PHE A 50 5.59 -17.11 -2.78
N THR A 51 6.91 -17.29 -2.85
CA THR A 51 7.57 -18.53 -3.25
C THR A 51 8.40 -19.17 -2.13
N GLN A 52 8.72 -18.41 -1.08
CA GLN A 52 9.50 -18.86 0.07
C GLN A 52 8.71 -18.68 1.37
N PRO A 53 9.12 -19.32 2.48
CA PRO A 53 8.54 -19.04 3.80
C PRO A 53 8.61 -17.55 4.12
N HIS A 54 7.50 -16.99 4.60
CA HIS A 54 7.40 -15.56 4.88
C HIS A 54 8.40 -15.13 5.97
N PRO A 55 9.09 -13.99 5.80
CA PRO A 55 9.78 -13.33 6.90
C PRO A 55 8.81 -13.05 8.05
N SER A 56 9.29 -13.07 9.30
CA SER A 56 8.44 -12.92 10.50
C SER A 56 7.64 -11.61 10.56
N TRP A 57 8.09 -10.58 9.86
CA TRP A 57 7.42 -9.27 9.77
C TRP A 57 6.38 -9.20 8.66
N PHE A 58 6.43 -10.08 7.66
CA PHE A 58 5.56 -10.02 6.49
C PHE A 58 4.10 -10.28 6.87
N ASP A 59 3.85 -11.34 7.66
CA ASP A 59 2.50 -11.65 8.14
C ASP A 59 1.92 -10.50 8.98
N LEU A 60 2.73 -9.84 9.80
CA LEU A 60 2.31 -8.68 10.58
C LEU A 60 1.83 -7.54 9.66
N PHE A 61 2.57 -7.26 8.59
CA PHE A 61 2.16 -6.23 7.62
C PHE A 61 0.90 -6.63 6.88
N THR A 62 0.73 -7.91 6.53
CA THR A 62 -0.52 -8.37 5.92
C THR A 62 -1.71 -8.23 6.89
N TYR A 63 -1.53 -8.48 8.19
CA TYR A 63 -2.58 -8.22 9.18
C TYR A 63 -2.91 -6.72 9.29
N ILE A 64 -1.90 -5.86 9.35
CA ILE A 64 -2.08 -4.39 9.36
C ILE A 64 -2.80 -3.94 8.09
N GLU A 65 -2.46 -4.54 6.95
CA GLU A 65 -3.08 -4.25 5.67
C GLU A 65 -4.58 -4.57 5.70
N VAL A 66 -4.95 -5.79 6.10
CA VAL A 66 -6.36 -6.23 6.15
C VAL A 66 -7.17 -5.43 7.18
N VAL A 67 -6.61 -5.21 8.38
CA VAL A 67 -7.36 -4.62 9.49
C VAL A 67 -7.46 -3.10 9.37
N TYR A 68 -6.43 -2.45 8.82
CA TYR A 68 -6.33 -1.00 8.80
C TYR A 68 -6.16 -0.41 7.40
N GLN A 69 -5.11 -0.79 6.65
CA GLN A 69 -4.77 -0.09 5.41
C GLN A 69 -5.87 -0.25 4.35
N PHE A 70 -6.44 -1.44 4.19
CA PHE A 70 -7.48 -1.70 3.19
C PHE A 70 -8.81 -0.97 3.52
N PRO A 71 -9.37 -1.07 4.75
CA PRO A 71 -10.52 -0.25 5.15
C PRO A 71 -10.24 1.25 5.06
N ALA A 72 -9.06 1.71 5.47
CA ALA A 72 -8.67 3.11 5.39
C ALA A 72 -8.58 3.60 3.95
N ALA A 73 -8.02 2.79 3.03
CA ALA A 73 -7.96 3.11 1.61
C ALA A 73 -9.35 3.27 1.01
N ALA A 74 -10.29 2.37 1.30
CA ALA A 74 -11.67 2.47 0.85
C ALA A 74 -12.37 3.73 1.38
N TYR A 75 -12.20 4.03 2.69
CA TYR A 75 -12.74 5.24 3.31
C TYR A 75 -12.16 6.53 2.69
N LEU A 76 -10.83 6.60 2.54
CA LEU A 76 -10.15 7.77 1.99
C LEU A 76 -10.50 7.98 0.53
N LEU A 77 -10.59 6.92 -0.27
CA LEU A 77 -11.05 6.99 -1.66
C LEU A 77 -12.47 7.57 -1.73
N PHE A 78 -13.39 7.05 -0.90
CA PHE A 78 -14.75 7.59 -0.82
C PHE A 78 -14.76 9.08 -0.46
N LYS A 79 -13.97 9.49 0.54
CA LYS A 79 -13.86 10.91 0.94
C LYS A 79 -13.30 11.78 -0.18
N PHE A 80 -12.23 11.35 -0.85
CA PHE A 80 -11.63 12.10 -1.96
C PHE A 80 -12.55 12.19 -3.19
N MET A 81 -13.42 11.21 -3.41
CA MET A 81 -14.39 11.24 -4.50
C MET A 81 -15.61 12.11 -4.20
N THR A 82 -16.00 12.21 -2.93
CA THR A 82 -17.24 12.90 -2.52
C THR A 82 -17.02 14.32 -2.03
N GLU A 83 -15.85 14.62 -1.48
CA GLU A 83 -15.53 15.94 -0.92
C GLU A 83 -14.71 16.77 -1.90
N ARG A 84 -15.14 18.01 -2.16
CA ARG A 84 -14.36 18.97 -2.96
C ARG A 84 -13.12 19.48 -2.22
N GLN A 85 -13.16 19.50 -0.89
CA GLN A 85 -12.07 19.91 -0.03
C GLN A 85 -11.97 18.94 1.14
N THR A 86 -10.75 18.56 1.48
CA THR A 86 -10.48 17.67 2.59
C THR A 86 -10.76 18.37 3.92
N SER A 87 -11.40 17.65 4.86
CA SER A 87 -11.49 18.09 6.26
C SER A 87 -10.19 17.81 7.00
N GLY A 88 -9.93 18.51 8.11
CA GLY A 88 -8.74 18.22 8.95
C GLY A 88 -8.73 16.78 9.47
N VAL A 89 -9.90 16.18 9.73
CA VAL A 89 -10.01 14.77 10.13
C VAL A 89 -9.63 13.85 8.97
N THR A 90 -10.10 14.15 7.75
CA THR A 90 -9.75 13.40 6.54
C THR A 90 -8.24 13.46 6.28
N GLU A 91 -7.64 14.65 6.42
CA GLU A 91 -6.20 14.85 6.24
C GLU A 91 -5.38 14.08 7.28
N LEU A 92 -5.81 14.04 8.54
CA LEU A 92 -5.15 13.25 9.58
C LEU A 92 -5.20 11.75 9.30
N HIS A 93 -6.37 11.24 8.88
CA HIS A 93 -6.49 9.83 8.50
C HIS A 93 -5.61 9.49 7.29
N ALA A 94 -5.59 10.37 6.28
CA ALA A 94 -4.75 10.21 5.10
C ALA A 94 -3.26 10.24 5.46
N LEU A 95 -2.85 11.09 6.40
CA LEU A 95 -1.47 11.13 6.91
C LEU A 95 -1.06 9.81 7.56
N ILE A 96 -1.87 9.30 8.51
CA ILE A 96 -1.55 8.04 9.22
C ILE A 96 -1.52 6.87 8.23
N PHE A 97 -2.52 6.78 7.34
CA PHE A 97 -2.58 5.76 6.30
C PHE A 97 -1.35 5.79 5.40
N SER A 98 -1.02 6.97 4.87
CA SER A 98 0.08 7.16 3.92
C SER A 98 1.45 6.85 4.51
N LEU A 99 1.70 7.27 5.76
CA LEU A 99 2.94 6.94 6.46
C LEU A 99 3.05 5.45 6.75
N GLY A 100 1.97 4.84 7.25
CA GLY A 100 1.95 3.40 7.52
C GLY A 100 2.22 2.59 6.25
N PHE A 101 1.54 2.93 5.16
CA PHE A 101 1.70 2.25 3.87
C PHE A 101 3.11 2.45 3.27
N ALA A 102 3.65 3.67 3.34
CA ALA A 102 5.00 3.95 2.87
C ALA A 102 6.04 3.17 3.67
N LEU A 103 5.88 3.06 4.99
CA LEU A 103 6.82 2.34 5.85
C LEU A 103 6.80 0.83 5.62
N THR A 104 5.62 0.20 5.51
CA THR A 104 5.53 -1.23 5.20
C THR A 104 6.16 -1.54 3.86
N THR A 105 5.92 -0.69 2.85
CA THR A 105 6.54 -0.83 1.52
C THR A 105 8.06 -0.59 1.57
N LEU A 106 8.52 0.40 2.35
CA LEU A 106 9.94 0.70 2.49
C LEU A 106 10.68 -0.49 3.12
N THR A 107 10.07 -1.22 4.05
CA THR A 107 10.65 -2.46 4.58
C THR A 107 10.86 -3.49 3.45
N CYS A 108 9.89 -3.66 2.56
CA CYS A 108 10.06 -4.55 1.40
C CYS A 108 11.19 -4.07 0.48
N VAL A 109 11.26 -2.77 0.18
CA VAL A 109 12.35 -2.17 -0.63
C VAL A 109 13.71 -2.40 0.02
N TRP A 110 13.78 -2.25 1.35
CA TRP A 110 15.01 -2.42 2.12
C TRP A 110 15.47 -3.88 2.17
N ASP A 111 14.56 -4.83 2.09
CA ASP A 111 14.86 -6.26 2.10
C ASP A 111 15.44 -6.75 0.75
N VAL A 112 15.02 -6.17 -0.38
CA VAL A 112 15.43 -6.61 -1.74
C VAL A 112 16.95 -6.79 -1.93
N PRO A 113 17.83 -5.86 -1.48
CA PRO A 113 19.27 -6.03 -1.61
C PRO A 113 19.80 -7.32 -0.96
N TYR A 114 19.16 -7.79 0.10
CA TYR A 114 19.55 -8.95 0.90
C TYR A 114 19.05 -10.29 0.35
N TRP A 115 18.21 -10.28 -0.69
CA TRP A 115 17.77 -11.52 -1.34
C TRP A 115 18.93 -12.31 -1.94
N ASP A 116 18.79 -13.63 -2.02
CA ASP A 116 19.85 -14.51 -2.52
C ASP A 116 20.23 -14.14 -3.98
N SER A 117 21.47 -13.72 -4.17
CA SER A 117 22.00 -13.32 -5.49
C SER A 117 22.21 -14.51 -6.44
N THR A 118 22.12 -15.76 -5.96
CA THR A 118 22.12 -16.96 -6.81
C THR A 118 20.74 -17.22 -7.43
N VAL A 119 19.67 -16.69 -6.82
CA VAL A 119 18.28 -16.81 -7.28
C VAL A 119 17.84 -15.54 -8.03
N TYR A 120 18.25 -14.36 -7.53
CA TYR A 120 17.82 -13.07 -8.05
C TYR A 120 18.99 -12.23 -8.57
N THR A 121 18.96 -11.92 -9.87
CA THR A 121 19.96 -11.06 -10.50
C THR A 121 19.87 -9.61 -10.01
N THR A 122 20.96 -8.86 -10.13
CA THR A 122 20.97 -7.42 -9.81
C THR A 122 19.91 -6.64 -10.59
N ALA A 123 19.67 -6.98 -11.85
CA ALA A 123 18.66 -6.33 -12.68
C ALA A 123 17.24 -6.56 -12.14
N GLN A 124 16.91 -7.81 -11.75
CA GLN A 124 15.63 -8.13 -11.13
C GLN A 124 15.46 -7.39 -9.80
N LYS A 125 16.50 -7.34 -8.96
CA LYS A 125 16.47 -6.58 -7.70
C LYS A 125 16.15 -5.09 -7.94
N VAL A 126 16.78 -4.47 -8.93
CA VAL A 126 16.50 -3.08 -9.31
C VAL A 126 15.06 -2.92 -9.82
N GLU A 127 14.56 -3.85 -10.64
CA GLU A 127 13.18 -3.85 -11.12
C GLU A 127 12.17 -3.92 -9.96
N PHE A 128 12.37 -4.82 -9.00
CA PHE A 128 11.54 -4.89 -7.79
C PHE A 128 11.55 -3.58 -7.00
N MET A 129 12.73 -3.00 -6.76
CA MET A 129 12.84 -1.76 -5.99
C MET A 129 12.21 -0.56 -6.69
N THR A 130 12.30 -0.47 -8.02
CA THR A 130 11.95 0.75 -8.77
C THR A 130 10.58 0.70 -9.43
N VAL A 131 10.19 -0.45 -9.97
CA VAL A 131 8.94 -0.62 -10.72
C VAL A 131 7.86 -1.22 -9.84
N ILE A 132 8.20 -2.25 -9.07
CA ILE A 132 7.21 -2.98 -8.27
C ILE A 132 6.94 -2.25 -6.96
N TYR A 133 7.94 -1.94 -6.15
CA TYR A 133 7.74 -1.31 -4.84
C TYR A 133 7.89 0.21 -4.84
N GLY A 134 8.73 0.74 -5.73
CA GLY A 134 9.05 2.17 -5.80
C GLY A 134 7.83 3.10 -5.81
N PRO A 135 6.82 2.89 -6.71
CA PRO A 135 5.63 3.73 -6.75
C PRO A 135 4.82 3.70 -5.45
N PHE A 136 4.78 2.55 -4.78
CA PHE A 136 4.02 2.31 -3.56
C PHE A 136 4.70 2.89 -2.31
N PHE A 137 5.99 3.20 -2.39
CA PHE A 137 6.67 4.04 -1.40
C PHE A 137 6.51 5.53 -1.73
N LEU A 138 6.78 5.91 -2.98
CA LEU A 138 6.84 7.31 -3.38
C LEU A 138 5.49 8.02 -3.35
N ILE A 139 4.44 7.41 -3.90
CA ILE A 139 3.10 8.05 -3.97
C ILE A 139 2.54 8.28 -2.56
N PRO A 140 2.50 7.27 -1.66
CA PRO A 140 2.08 7.49 -0.28
C PRO A 140 3.02 8.43 0.47
N GLY A 141 4.34 8.38 0.24
CA GLY A 141 5.27 9.35 0.82
C GLY A 141 4.95 10.80 0.46
N ILE A 142 4.64 11.07 -0.82
CA ILE A 142 4.20 12.40 -1.28
C ILE A 142 2.86 12.78 -0.64
N MET A 143 1.91 11.86 -0.57
CA MET A 143 0.62 12.09 0.09
C MET A 143 0.80 12.43 1.58
N ALA A 144 1.73 11.77 2.28
CA ALA A 144 2.04 12.07 3.68
C ALA A 144 2.52 13.52 3.84
N VAL A 145 3.44 13.96 2.96
CA VAL A 145 3.95 15.34 2.98
C VAL A 145 2.83 16.36 2.70
N ASP A 146 1.97 16.11 1.69
CA ASP A 146 0.84 17.00 1.38
C ASP A 146 -0.14 17.11 2.55
N MET A 147 -0.53 15.98 3.14
CA MET A 147 -1.46 15.96 4.28
C MET A 147 -0.86 16.63 5.51
N PHE A 148 0.43 16.40 5.78
CA PHE A 148 1.15 17.08 6.86
C PHE A 148 1.17 18.59 6.66
N ALA A 149 1.47 19.07 5.45
CA ALA A 149 1.51 20.50 5.14
C ALA A 149 0.14 21.18 5.34
N ARG A 150 -0.95 20.52 4.91
CA ARG A 150 -2.32 21.02 5.09
C ARG A 150 -2.70 21.09 6.56
N LEU A 151 -2.43 20.03 7.33
CA LEU A 151 -2.69 19.99 8.78
C LEU A 151 -1.89 21.06 9.51
N HIS A 152 -0.61 21.20 9.19
CA HIS A 152 0.24 22.23 9.78
C HIS A 152 -0.33 23.63 9.55
N LYS A 153 -0.81 23.93 8.33
CA LYS A 153 -1.46 25.22 8.02
C LYS A 153 -2.75 25.44 8.81
N ARG A 154 -3.53 24.38 9.06
CA ARG A 154 -4.78 24.48 9.86
C ARG A 154 -4.52 24.70 11.35
N LEU A 155 -3.46 24.09 11.87
CA LEU A 155 -3.10 24.15 13.29
C LEU A 155 -2.25 25.38 13.63
N SER A 156 -1.55 25.94 12.65
CA SER A 156 -0.79 27.18 12.85
C SER A 156 -1.76 28.35 12.98
N PRO A 157 -1.76 29.08 14.10
CA PRO A 157 -2.60 30.26 14.26
C PRO A 157 -2.23 31.31 13.20
N ASP A 158 -3.23 31.99 12.66
CA ASP A 158 -3.01 33.12 11.76
C ASP A 158 -2.28 34.21 12.55
N VAL A 159 -1.13 34.69 12.06
CA VAL A 159 -0.33 35.74 12.72
C VAL A 159 -1.18 37.01 12.95
N SER A 160 -2.26 37.19 12.20
CA SER A 160 -3.23 38.28 12.39
C SER A 160 -4.12 38.14 13.62
N ASP A 161 -4.42 36.92 14.09
CA ASP A 161 -5.29 36.71 15.25
C ASP A 161 -4.56 36.97 16.58
N SER A 162 -3.25 36.77 16.60
CA SER A 162 -2.38 37.19 17.71
C SER A 162 -2.34 38.71 17.93
N LYS A 163 -2.59 39.50 16.87
CA LYS A 163 -2.62 40.98 16.96
C LYS A 163 -3.96 41.56 17.42
N LYS A 164 -5.05 40.78 17.38
CA LYS A 164 -6.39 41.23 17.83
C LYS A 164 -6.65 40.95 19.32
N ARG A 165 -5.74 40.25 20.00
CA ARG A 165 -5.86 39.87 21.41
C ARG A 165 -4.93 40.66 22.35
N LEU A 166 -4.23 41.67 21.83
CA LEU A 166 -3.40 42.64 22.56
C LEU A 166 -3.96 44.04 22.35
#